data_AF-A0A223MAD7-F1
#
_entry.id   AF-A0A223MAD7-F1
#
_cell.length_a   1.000
_cell.length_b   1.000
_cell.length_c   1.000
_cell.angle_alpha   90.00
_cell.angle_beta   90.00
_cell.angle_gamma   90.00
#
_symmetry.space_group_name_H-M   'P 1'
#
loop_
_entity.id
_entity.type
_entity.pdbx_description
1 polymer ?
#
loop_
_entity_poly.entity_id
_entity_poly.type
_entity_poly.pdbx_seq_one_letter_code
_entity_poly.pdbx_strand_id
1 'polypeptide(L)'
;MFKNVQKSKNSIDNQKKVFFHKGDKIRAALGFLYQDQNDKTDVDLKILDENNNVISQSTSGTRNLEITEFEIPKTGYYKFQAFRYDSNENNLPEVVITYVKK
;
A
#
# COMPACT_ATOMS: atom_id res chain seq x y z
N MET A 1 0.23 16.59 29.64
CA MET A 1 0.32 17.49 28.46
C MET A 1 0.94 16.68 27.32
N PHE A 2 0.15 16.30 26.32
CA PHE A 2 0.68 15.57 25.17
C PHE A 2 1.47 16.55 24.30
N LYS A 3 2.74 16.22 24.00
CA LYS A 3 3.54 17.01 23.05
C LYS A 3 2.83 16.96 21.71
N ASN A 4 2.52 18.13 21.16
CA ASN A 4 2.16 18.28 19.76
C ASN A 4 3.39 17.88 18.94
N VAL A 5 3.47 16.61 18.57
CA VAL A 5 4.36 16.16 17.51
C VAL A 5 3.77 16.77 16.25
N GLN A 6 4.51 17.67 15.59
CA GLN A 6 4.19 18.01 14.21
C GLN A 6 4.26 16.71 13.40
N LYS A 7 3.08 16.12 13.11
CA LYS A 7 2.97 15.11 12.06
C LYS A 7 3.63 15.70 10.82
N SER A 8 4.53 14.95 10.20
CA SER A 8 5.35 15.40 9.07
C SER A 8 4.48 16.16 8.06
N LYS A 9 4.78 17.45 7.87
CA LYS A 9 4.24 18.22 6.76
C LYS A 9 4.69 17.53 5.47
N ASN A 10 3.73 16.98 4.72
CA ASN A 10 3.84 16.53 3.34
C ASN A 10 4.65 15.26 3.08
N SER A 11 4.06 14.12 3.41
CA SER A 11 4.03 12.95 2.54
C SER A 11 3.02 11.97 3.12
N ILE A 12 1.74 12.16 2.80
CA ILE A 12 0.78 11.05 2.79
C ILE A 12 1.15 10.24 1.56
N ASP A 13 2.33 9.62 1.56
CA ASP A 13 2.67 8.72 0.47
C ASP A 13 1.86 7.47 0.74
N ASN A 14 0.71 7.41 0.06
CA ASN A 14 -0.06 6.20 -0.20
C ASN A 14 0.74 5.24 -1.10
N GLN A 15 2.05 5.24 -0.94
CA GLN A 15 3.03 4.46 -1.64
C GLN A 15 4.29 4.30 -0.78
N LYS A 16 5.06 3.25 -1.05
CA LYS A 16 6.36 2.98 -0.43
C LYS A 16 7.30 2.42 -1.46
N LYS A 17 8.49 3.01 -1.60
CA LYS A 17 9.54 2.48 -2.47
C LYS A 17 10.56 1.70 -1.64
N VAL A 18 10.88 0.48 -2.04
CA VAL A 18 11.75 -0.43 -1.28
C VAL A 18 12.66 -1.21 -2.24
N PHE A 19 13.91 -1.43 -1.86
CA PHE A 19 14.84 -2.26 -2.62
C PHE A 19 14.79 -3.72 -2.16
N PHE A 20 14.71 -4.66 -3.10
CA PHE A 20 14.74 -6.09 -2.83
C PHE A 20 15.68 -6.85 -3.76
N HIS A 21 16.03 -8.07 -3.37
CA HIS A 21 16.82 -8.99 -4.18
C HIS A 21 15.94 -10.04 -4.85
N LYS A 22 16.32 -10.48 -6.05
CA LYS A 22 15.66 -11.59 -6.74
C LYS A 22 15.55 -12.81 -5.82
N GLY A 23 14.37 -13.41 -5.78
CA GLY A 23 14.06 -14.59 -4.95
C GLY A 23 13.58 -14.26 -3.53
N ASP A 24 13.61 -12.99 -3.11
CA ASP A 24 13.02 -12.60 -1.83
C ASP A 24 11.51 -12.90 -1.83
N LYS A 25 11.04 -13.60 -0.81
CA LYS A 25 9.61 -13.89 -0.61
C LYS A 25 9.01 -12.83 0.30
N ILE A 26 8.03 -12.09 -0.22
CA ILE A 26 7.46 -10.93 0.46
C ILE A 26 6.00 -11.20 0.80
N ARG A 27 5.60 -10.85 2.01
CA ARG A 27 4.19 -10.65 2.39
C ARG A 27 3.98 -9.19 2.69
N ALA A 28 3.13 -8.55 1.90
CA ALA A 28 2.80 -7.14 2.01
C ALA A 28 1.38 -6.96 2.57
N ALA A 29 1.18 -5.88 3.30
CA ALA A 29 -0.14 -5.48 3.77
C ALA A 29 -0.34 -3.97 3.64
N LEU A 30 -1.58 -3.59 3.31
CA LEU A 30 -2.08 -2.24 3.41
C LEU A 30 -3.28 -2.25 4.33
N GLY A 31 -3.31 -1.34 5.30
CA GLY A 31 -4.46 -1.14 6.19
C GLY A 31 -4.91 0.31 6.17
N PHE A 32 -6.23 0.51 6.27
CA PHE A 32 -6.83 1.83 6.43
C PHE A 32 -7.93 1.82 7.50
N LEU A 33 -8.22 2.99 8.04
CA LEU A 33 -9.33 3.18 8.98
C LEU A 33 -10.60 3.50 8.17
N TYR A 34 -11.70 2.84 8.52
CA TYR A 34 -13.03 3.19 8.02
C TYR A 34 -13.80 3.95 9.12
N GLN A 35 -14.64 4.92 8.76
CA GLN A 35 -15.31 5.80 9.72
C GLN A 35 -16.60 5.21 10.30
N ASP A 36 -17.44 4.56 9.49
CA ASP A 36 -18.76 4.08 9.90
C ASP A 36 -19.31 2.97 9.00
N GLN A 37 -20.55 2.51 9.26
CA GLN A 37 -21.20 1.41 8.53
C GLN A 37 -21.60 1.76 7.09
N ASN A 38 -21.57 3.03 6.69
CA ASN A 38 -21.91 3.47 5.33
C ASN A 38 -20.68 3.90 4.54
N ASP A 39 -19.49 3.74 5.12
CA ASP A 39 -18.23 4.05 4.48
C ASP A 39 -18.01 3.12 3.28
N LYS A 40 -17.97 3.71 2.08
CA LYS A 40 -17.71 3.03 0.80
C LYS A 40 -16.25 3.15 0.38
N THR A 41 -15.37 3.45 1.32
CA THR A 41 -13.93 3.50 1.07
C THR A 41 -13.46 2.10 0.72
N ASP A 42 -13.04 1.95 -0.53
CA ASP A 42 -12.46 0.73 -1.08
C ASP A 42 -11.05 1.09 -1.54
N VAL A 43 -10.03 0.64 -0.81
CA VAL A 43 -8.63 0.97 -1.13
C VAL A 43 -7.86 -0.30 -1.37
N ASP A 44 -7.32 -0.42 -2.58
CA ASP A 44 -6.59 -1.56 -3.06
C ASP A 44 -5.07 -1.39 -2.85
N LEU A 45 -4.34 -2.50 -2.88
CA LEU A 45 -2.86 -2.52 -2.85
C LEU A 45 -2.32 -3.11 -4.15
N LYS A 46 -1.44 -2.38 -4.84
CA LYS A 46 -0.62 -2.91 -5.95
C LYS A 46 0.87 -2.80 -5.65
N ILE A 47 1.61 -3.80 -6.10
CA ILE A 47 3.07 -3.85 -6.07
C ILE A 47 3.58 -3.72 -7.49
N LEU A 48 4.39 -2.71 -7.74
CA LEU A 48 4.95 -2.41 -9.05
C LEU A 48 6.46 -2.60 -9.06
N ASP A 49 6.99 -3.07 -10.19
CA ASP A 49 8.43 -3.03 -10.48
C ASP A 49 8.90 -1.61 -10.88
N GLU A 50 10.20 -1.47 -11.20
CA GLU A 50 10.81 -0.20 -11.64
C GLU A 50 10.19 0.37 -12.92
N ASN A 51 9.56 -0.47 -13.75
CA ASN A 51 8.90 -0.09 -15.00
C ASN A 51 7.39 0.17 -14.80
N ASN A 52 6.91 0.20 -13.56
CA ASN A 52 5.50 0.29 -13.19
C ASN A 52 4.62 -0.90 -13.62
N ASN A 53 5.20 -2.06 -13.93
CA ASN A 53 4.42 -3.27 -14.17
C ASN A 53 3.91 -3.83 -12.84
N VAL A 54 2.64 -4.27 -12.81
CA VAL A 54 2.07 -4.93 -11.63
C VAL A 54 2.68 -6.31 -11.47
N ILE A 55 3.32 -6.55 -10.33
CA ILE A 55 3.90 -7.84 -9.94
C ILE A 55 2.95 -8.61 -9.04
N SER A 56 2.17 -7.89 -8.23
CA SER A 56 1.16 -8.46 -7.35
C SER A 56 0.17 -7.39 -6.90
N GLN A 57 -1.04 -7.81 -6.52
CA GLN A 57 -2.05 -6.91 -5.98
C GLN A 57 -3.03 -7.65 -5.06
N SER A 58 -3.74 -6.89 -4.24
CA SER A 58 -4.89 -7.32 -3.47
C SER A 58 -5.98 -6.26 -3.61
N THR A 59 -7.20 -6.69 -3.92
CA THR A 59 -8.31 -5.81 -4.30
C THR A 59 -9.62 -6.20 -3.60
N SER A 60 -9.58 -6.37 -2.28
CA SER A 60 -10.71 -6.86 -1.51
C SER A 60 -11.70 -5.74 -1.17
N GLY A 61 -12.72 -5.56 -2.01
CA GLY A 61 -13.75 -4.53 -1.84
C GLY A 61 -14.69 -4.62 -0.62
N THR A 62 -14.39 -5.45 0.37
CA THR A 62 -15.18 -5.58 1.63
C THR A 62 -14.34 -5.47 2.88
N ARG A 63 -13.03 -5.28 2.77
CA ARG A 63 -12.11 -5.28 3.91
C ARG A 63 -11.31 -3.99 3.91
N ASN A 64 -10.95 -3.56 5.11
CA ASN A 64 -10.04 -2.44 5.32
C ASN A 64 -8.57 -2.87 5.41
N LEU A 65 -8.28 -4.09 4.95
CA LEU A 65 -6.98 -4.73 4.99
C LEU A 65 -6.76 -5.51 3.70
N GLU A 66 -5.76 -5.08 2.94
CA GLU A 66 -5.28 -5.74 1.73
C GLU A 66 -4.00 -6.51 2.05
N ILE A 67 -3.91 -7.76 1.61
CA ILE A 67 -2.74 -8.61 1.84
C ILE A 67 -2.38 -9.32 0.55
N THR A 68 -1.11 -9.25 0.16
CA THR A 68 -0.60 -10.06 -0.95
C THR A 68 0.75 -10.70 -0.63
N GLU A 69 1.00 -11.85 -1.24
CA GLU A 69 2.27 -12.57 -1.17
C GLU A 69 2.84 -12.76 -2.57
N PHE A 70 4.14 -12.54 -2.72
CA PHE A 70 4.83 -12.63 -4.01
C PHE A 70 6.32 -12.90 -3.82
N GLU A 71 6.96 -13.39 -4.88
CA GLU A 71 8.41 -13.53 -4.96
C GLU A 71 8.98 -12.45 -5.87
N ILE A 72 10.14 -11.89 -5.51
CA ILE A 72 10.79 -10.82 -6.28
C ILE A 72 11.42 -11.40 -7.55
N PRO A 73 10.94 -11.03 -8.76
CA PRO A 73 11.43 -11.61 -10.02
C PRO A 73 12.81 -11.09 -10.41
N LYS A 74 13.14 -9.85 -10.03
CA LYS A 74 14.40 -9.16 -10.37
C LYS A 74 14.85 -8.26 -9.22
N THR A 75 16.16 -8.25 -8.93
CA THR A 75 16.73 -7.30 -7.96
C THR A 75 16.51 -5.87 -8.42
N GLY A 76 16.02 -5.02 -7.52
CA GLY A 76 15.71 -3.62 -7.84
C GLY A 76 14.74 -2.98 -6.86
N TYR A 77 14.32 -1.77 -7.18
CA TYR A 77 13.29 -1.07 -6.44
C TYR A 77 11.88 -1.48 -6.83
N TYR A 78 11.02 -1.64 -5.83
CA TYR A 78 9.60 -1.92 -6.00
C TYR A 78 8.79 -0.82 -5.31
N LYS A 79 7.65 -0.49 -5.91
CA LYS A 79 6.69 0.47 -5.37
C LYS A 79 5.46 -0.27 -4.89
N PHE A 80 5.20 -0.21 -3.60
CA PHE A 80 3.93 -0.56 -2.99
C PHE A 80 3.05 0.67 -3.13
N GLN A 81 1.83 0.55 -3.62
CA GLN A 81 0.98 1.70 -3.89
C GLN A 81 -0.46 1.36 -3.55
N ALA A 82 -1.10 2.23 -2.76
CA ALA A 82 -2.54 2.24 -2.58
C ALA A 82 -3.21 2.84 -3.82
N PHE A 83 -4.36 2.32 -4.21
CA PHE A 83 -5.14 2.89 -5.30
C PHE A 83 -6.64 2.65 -5.10
N ARG A 84 -7.45 3.35 -5.92
CA ARG A 84 -8.90 3.18 -6.02
C ARG A 84 -9.24 2.91 -7.48
N TYR A 85 -10.03 1.88 -7.75
CA TYR A 85 -10.49 1.60 -9.11
C TYR A 85 -11.53 2.62 -9.61
N ASP A 86 -12.32 3.18 -8.69
CA ASP A 86 -13.56 3.94 -8.97
C ASP A 86 -13.42 5.46 -8.95
N SER A 87 -12.28 6.01 -8.51
CA SER A 87 -12.15 7.44 -8.25
C SER A 87 -10.92 8.06 -8.89
N ASN A 88 -11.07 9.28 -9.41
CA ASN A 88 -9.94 10.18 -9.68
C ASN A 88 -9.04 10.23 -8.44
N GLU A 89 -7.75 9.92 -8.60
CA GLU A 89 -6.75 9.55 -7.57
C GLU A 89 -6.55 10.53 -6.37
N ASN A 90 -7.31 11.62 -6.30
CA ASN A 90 -7.05 12.75 -5.40
C ASN A 90 -7.72 12.65 -4.01
N ASN A 91 -8.46 11.58 -3.69
CA ASN A 91 -9.11 11.44 -2.37
C ASN A 91 -8.99 10.03 -1.79
N LEU A 92 -7.75 9.55 -1.68
CA LEU A 92 -7.43 8.35 -0.92
C LEU A 92 -7.34 8.70 0.58
N PRO A 93 -7.88 7.86 1.49
CA PRO A 93 -7.63 8.02 2.91
C PRO A 93 -6.13 7.83 3.23
N GLU A 94 -5.73 8.20 4.44
CA GLU A 94 -4.41 7.84 4.97
C GLU A 94 -4.34 6.32 5.13
N VAL A 95 -3.30 5.71 4.56
CA VAL A 95 -3.06 4.26 4.64
C VAL A 95 -1.74 3.93 5.33
N VAL A 96 -1.66 2.73 5.90
CA VAL A 96 -0.42 2.16 6.40
C VAL A 96 -0.01 1.02 5.50
N ILE A 97 1.17 1.12 4.89
CA ILE A 97 1.76 0.07 4.06
C ILE A 97 2.96 -0.54 4.78
N THR A 98 2.93 -1.86 4.98
CA THR A 98 4.02 -2.62 5.59
C THR A 98 4.30 -3.92 4.84
N TYR A 99 5.43 -4.53 5.12
CA TYR A 99 5.82 -5.80 4.55
C TYR A 99 6.78 -6.56 5.49
N VAL A 100 6.84 -7.86 5.30
CA VAL A 100 7.88 -8.73 5.87
C VAL A 100 8.53 -9.53 4.75
N LYS A 101 9.83 -9.79 4.90
CA LYS A 101 10.57 -10.77 4.11
C LYS A 101 10.54 -12.10 4.85
N LYS A 102 10.08 -13.16 4.18
CA LYS A 102 10.03 -14.53 4.68
C LYS A 102 11.33 -15.26 4.39
#